data_AF-A0A938A5D4-F1
#
_entry.id   AF-A0A938A5D4-F1
#
_cell.length_a   1.000
_cell.length_b   1.000
_cell.length_c   1.000
_cell.angle_alpha   90.00
_cell.angle_beta   90.00
_cell.angle_gamma   90.00
#
_symmetry.space_group_name_H-M   'P 1'
#
loop_
_entity.id
_entity.type
_entity.pdbx_description
1 polymer ?
#
loop_
_entity_poly.entity_id
_entity_poly.type
_entity_poly.pdbx_seq_one_letter_code
_entity_poly.pdbx_strand_id
1 'polypeptide(L)'
;MNRLREMATPSGALLSVFLVIAGIALASGGDSYAIRLATLAGIQALLALGYQMVFGHAGALSLAQGALFGLGAYVAALVALSAGGGAWATLSLPAAMIAPALLAAVVGAVVLRLETHYFALATLALAQLIHLGAVNWESVSGGANGLSGIPTLSLIGADVARGWPMLLVTWGLVVLIALDTAWRRAGLRGAAQDLARDHPLAASSIGLDVARLRYVEFVAGAALAGLAGGLQAHVVGVVSPDGADIAVMIGCLTAVVVGGRTRVSGAILGAILLVHLPEWFRWLENRQLIAYGLATLLMVVLAPEGLVSLIDRALRWIWPRRRAPAPRPATQSAARRARIGAPAVQAWHLSKSYGGVRAVDDVSLRFAPRDTLAVIGPNGSGKTTLLNLLTAVARPDSGTVTLGGLSVERASADAVARAGLARSFQTADLPGALTILDAVAVGAHRQPDEAARDVAWRALRRLGLDAVAATPVGALPAGQRRLVEIARALATQPWLLALDEPAAGLSPAERATLADALARLAADGLGIIVVEHDLDFLARFCARGICLDRGRVIAAAPFAALRRDPAVLAAYVGDRA
;
A
#
# COMPACT_ATOMS: atom_id res chain seq x y z
N MET A 1 -29.61 23.59 -5.91
CA MET A 1 -29.26 22.84 -4.68
C MET A 1 -28.59 21.48 -4.90
N ASN A 2 -28.77 20.78 -6.04
CA ASN A 2 -28.06 19.50 -6.30
C ASN A 2 -26.56 19.63 -6.64
N ARG A 3 -26.11 20.72 -7.28
CA ARG A 3 -24.68 20.92 -7.62
C ARG A 3 -23.78 21.24 -6.41
N LEU A 4 -24.35 21.75 -5.32
CA LEU A 4 -23.59 22.01 -4.08
C LEU A 4 -23.35 20.72 -3.26
N ARG A 5 -24.11 19.64 -3.52
CA ARG A 5 -23.94 18.35 -2.82
C ARG A 5 -22.94 17.42 -3.51
N GLU A 6 -22.70 17.59 -4.81
CA GLU A 6 -21.58 16.95 -5.51
C GLU A 6 -20.21 17.52 -5.06
N MET A 7 -20.20 18.70 -4.42
CA MET A 7 -19.01 19.25 -3.76
C MET A 7 -18.65 18.50 -2.47
N ALA A 8 -19.46 17.56 -1.96
CA ALA A 8 -19.06 16.65 -0.89
C ALA A 8 -18.20 15.47 -1.38
N THR A 9 -17.48 15.68 -2.49
CA THR A 9 -16.30 14.92 -2.89
C THR A 9 -15.09 15.44 -2.09
N PRO A 10 -13.94 14.72 -2.02
CA PRO A 10 -12.73 15.19 -1.33
C PRO A 10 -12.31 16.63 -1.71
N SER A 11 -12.74 17.13 -2.87
CA SER A 11 -12.53 18.50 -3.33
C SER A 11 -13.22 19.58 -2.48
N GLY A 12 -14.42 19.37 -1.94
CA GLY A 12 -15.09 20.40 -1.12
C GLY A 12 -14.54 20.51 0.29
N ALA A 13 -14.06 19.40 0.87
CA ALA A 13 -13.36 19.42 2.16
C ALA A 13 -11.98 20.12 2.06
N LEU A 14 -11.25 19.90 0.97
CA LEU A 14 -9.97 20.56 0.73
C LEU A 14 -10.13 22.05 0.41
N LEU A 15 -11.17 22.41 -0.35
CA LEU A 15 -11.52 23.81 -0.62
C LEU A 15 -11.96 24.54 0.65
N SER A 16 -12.69 23.89 1.54
CA SER A 16 -13.09 24.49 2.82
C SER A 16 -11.91 24.68 3.77
N VAL A 17 -10.93 23.78 3.80
CA VAL A 17 -9.67 23.99 4.54
C VAL A 17 -8.90 25.21 3.99
N PHE A 18 -8.78 25.33 2.67
CA PHE A 18 -8.14 26.49 2.05
C PHE A 18 -8.87 27.81 2.38
N LEU A 19 -10.20 27.82 2.28
CA LEU A 19 -11.02 29.00 2.58
C LEU A 19 -10.99 29.36 4.07
N VAL A 20 -10.91 28.38 4.98
CA VAL A 20 -10.75 28.62 6.41
C VAL A 20 -9.40 29.27 6.71
N ILE A 21 -8.32 28.82 6.07
CA ILE A 21 -6.98 29.38 6.31
C ILE A 21 -6.85 30.77 5.69
N ALA A 22 -7.37 30.96 4.47
CA ALA A 22 -7.49 32.28 3.87
C ALA A 22 -8.36 33.20 4.75
N GLY A 23 -9.46 32.69 5.31
CA GLY A 23 -10.33 33.40 6.23
C GLY A 23 -9.65 33.78 7.55
N ILE A 24 -8.86 32.89 8.15
CA ILE A 24 -8.09 33.16 9.37
C ILE A 24 -7.01 34.22 9.11
N ALA A 25 -6.29 34.11 7.99
CA ALA A 25 -5.26 35.08 7.61
C ALA A 25 -5.86 36.46 7.27
N LEU A 26 -7.08 36.50 6.71
CA LEU A 26 -7.82 37.74 6.44
C LEU A 26 -8.36 38.35 7.73
N ALA A 27 -8.88 37.53 8.64
CA ALA A 27 -9.42 37.94 9.93
C ALA A 27 -8.35 38.47 10.90
N SER A 28 -7.09 38.00 10.78
CA SER A 28 -5.96 38.52 11.56
C SER A 28 -5.46 39.90 11.10
N GLY A 29 -6.23 40.61 10.28
CA GLY A 29 -5.90 41.97 9.82
C GLY A 29 -4.65 42.07 8.96
N GLY A 30 -4.16 40.95 8.41
CA GLY A 30 -2.93 40.92 7.63
C GLY A 30 -1.64 41.03 8.46
N ASP A 31 -1.66 40.69 9.75
CA ASP A 31 -0.44 40.60 10.57
C ASP A 31 0.62 39.71 9.88
N SER A 32 1.80 40.29 9.65
CA SER A 32 2.93 39.64 8.99
C SER A 32 3.36 38.36 9.73
N TYR A 33 3.23 38.34 11.06
CA TYR A 33 3.53 37.15 11.85
C TYR A 33 2.53 36.02 11.60
N ALA A 34 1.23 36.31 11.64
CA ALA A 34 0.18 35.34 11.34
C ALA A 34 0.29 34.77 9.91
N ILE A 35 0.57 35.61 8.92
CA ILE A 35 0.77 35.18 7.52
C ILE A 35 1.99 34.26 7.40
N ARG A 36 3.10 34.60 8.07
CA ARG A 36 4.30 33.75 8.07
C ARG A 36 4.02 32.41 8.74
N LEU A 37 3.34 32.39 9.89
CA LEU A 37 2.99 31.16 10.60
C LEU A 37 2.08 30.25 9.74
N ALA A 38 1.07 30.83 9.09
CA ALA A 38 0.18 30.09 8.18
C ALA A 38 0.92 29.57 6.94
N THR A 39 1.93 30.30 6.44
CA THR A 39 2.79 29.85 5.34
C THR A 39 3.66 28.66 5.78
N LEU A 40 4.25 28.72 6.97
CA LEU A 40 5.01 27.60 7.54
C LEU A 40 4.14 26.36 7.78
N ALA A 41 2.90 26.54 8.24
CA ALA A 41 1.93 25.45 8.34
C ALA A 41 1.64 24.80 6.98
N GLY A 42 1.54 25.59 5.91
CA GLY A 42 1.40 25.08 4.53
C GLY A 42 2.61 24.28 4.06
N ILE A 43 3.83 24.75 4.37
CA ILE A 43 5.07 24.02 4.08
C ILE A 43 5.11 22.68 4.83
N GLN A 44 4.78 22.68 6.12
CA GLN A 44 4.70 21.45 6.91
C GLN A 44 3.60 20.50 6.40
N ALA A 45 2.50 21.05 5.85
CA ALA A 45 1.47 20.24 5.20
C ALA A 45 1.98 19.58 3.91
N LEU A 46 2.78 20.27 3.09
CA LEU A 46 3.44 19.66 1.93
C LEU A 46 4.38 18.52 2.33
N LEU A 47 5.19 18.74 3.37
CA LEU A 47 6.08 17.72 3.92
C LEU A 47 5.28 16.50 4.44
N ALA A 48 4.21 16.75 5.20
CA ALA A 48 3.32 15.71 5.73
C ALA A 48 2.58 14.94 4.62
N LEU A 49 2.12 15.62 3.57
CA LEU A 49 1.52 14.98 2.38
C LEU A 49 2.54 14.08 1.67
N GLY A 50 3.77 14.55 1.51
CA GLY A 50 4.87 13.73 0.98
C GLY A 50 5.15 12.50 1.85
N TYR A 51 5.17 12.66 3.17
CA TYR A 51 5.41 11.53 4.07
C TYR A 51 4.23 10.57 4.15
N GLN A 52 3.01 11.07 4.00
CA GLN A 52 1.81 10.24 3.90
C GLN A 52 1.86 9.31 2.68
N MET A 53 2.48 9.72 1.57
CA MET A 53 2.74 8.82 0.44
C MET A 53 3.61 7.62 0.86
N VAL A 54 4.73 7.89 1.53
CA VAL A 54 5.70 6.87 1.94
C VAL A 54 5.14 5.95 3.05
N PHE A 55 4.74 6.55 4.16
CA PHE A 55 4.31 5.81 5.34
C PHE A 55 2.84 5.40 5.28
N GLY A 56 1.99 6.30 4.78
CA GLY A 56 0.54 6.14 4.74
C GLY A 56 0.03 5.27 3.60
N HIS A 57 0.59 5.39 2.40
CA HIS A 57 0.15 4.61 1.22
C HIS A 57 1.04 3.40 0.97
N ALA A 58 2.36 3.57 1.01
CA ALA A 58 3.31 2.48 0.74
C ALA A 58 3.59 1.57 1.95
N GLY A 59 3.31 2.05 3.16
CA GLY A 59 3.55 1.31 4.39
C GLY A 59 5.01 1.25 4.81
N ALA A 60 5.86 2.12 4.24
CA ALA A 60 7.27 2.14 4.50
C ALA A 60 7.59 3.21 5.56
N LEU A 61 8.12 2.79 6.71
CA LEU A 61 8.57 3.73 7.74
C LEU A 61 9.96 4.27 7.35
N SER A 62 9.98 5.34 6.57
CA SER A 62 11.21 6.06 6.22
C SER A 62 11.56 7.05 7.33
N LEU A 63 12.82 7.07 7.74
CA LEU A 63 13.38 8.07 8.66
C LEU A 63 14.19 9.16 7.92
N ALA A 64 14.23 9.12 6.59
CA ALA A 64 14.97 10.07 5.76
C ALA A 64 14.17 11.32 5.36
N GLN A 65 12.86 11.37 5.62
CA GLN A 65 12.00 12.41 5.06
C GLN A 65 12.41 13.83 5.50
N GLY A 66 12.78 14.01 6.78
CA GLY A 66 13.30 15.29 7.29
C GLY A 66 14.64 15.68 6.64
N ALA A 67 15.54 14.73 6.42
CA ALA A 67 16.80 15.00 5.75
C ALA A 67 16.63 15.32 4.25
N LEU A 68 15.69 14.67 3.57
CA LEU A 68 15.35 14.99 2.16
C LEU A 68 14.72 16.38 2.03
N PHE A 69 13.97 16.80 3.04
CA PHE A 69 13.47 18.17 3.17
C PHE A 69 14.63 19.16 3.34
N GLY A 70 15.56 18.91 4.26
CA GLY A 70 16.76 19.74 4.43
C GLY A 70 17.61 19.81 3.16
N LEU A 71 17.80 18.67 2.46
CA LEU A 71 18.50 18.62 1.17
C LEU A 71 17.83 19.52 0.12
N GLY A 72 16.51 19.48 0.01
CA GLY A 72 15.76 20.38 -0.88
C GLY A 72 15.95 21.86 -0.52
N ALA A 73 15.98 22.20 0.77
CA ALA A 73 16.25 23.55 1.24
C ALA A 73 17.65 24.04 0.82
N TYR A 74 18.68 23.22 1.00
CA TYR A 74 20.04 23.52 0.57
C TYR A 74 20.16 23.68 -0.95
N VAL A 75 19.54 22.78 -1.73
CA VAL A 75 19.57 22.85 -3.20
C VAL A 75 18.86 24.12 -3.69
N ALA A 76 17.70 24.46 -3.14
CA ALA A 76 17.02 25.72 -3.48
C ALA A 76 17.89 26.93 -3.15
N ALA A 77 18.49 26.96 -1.95
CA ALA A 77 19.35 28.05 -1.49
C ALA A 77 20.55 28.25 -2.42
N LEU A 78 21.25 27.17 -2.77
CA LEU A 78 22.41 27.21 -3.66
C LEU A 78 22.07 27.73 -5.05
N VAL A 79 21.00 27.21 -5.67
CA VAL A 79 20.56 27.65 -7.00
C VAL A 79 20.15 29.12 -6.95
N ALA A 80 19.39 29.52 -5.94
CA ALA A 80 18.92 30.90 -5.79
C ALA A 80 20.06 31.90 -5.58
N LEU A 81 21.04 31.56 -4.73
CA LEU A 81 22.21 32.40 -4.46
C LEU A 81 23.14 32.49 -5.68
N SER A 82 23.36 31.37 -6.38
CA SER A 82 24.21 31.36 -7.59
C SER A 82 23.60 32.14 -8.77
N ALA A 83 22.27 32.18 -8.87
CA ALA A 83 21.58 32.84 -9.97
C ALA A 83 21.57 34.38 -9.83
N GLY A 84 21.76 34.91 -8.62
CA GLY A 84 21.74 36.36 -8.36
C GLY A 84 20.39 37.04 -8.65
N GLY A 85 19.31 36.26 -8.81
CA GLY A 85 17.96 36.73 -9.16
C GLY A 85 17.52 36.38 -10.60
N GLY A 86 16.38 36.93 -11.03
CA GLY A 86 15.88 36.82 -12.40
C GLY A 86 15.32 35.45 -12.79
N ALA A 87 15.35 35.14 -14.09
CA ALA A 87 14.72 33.93 -14.65
C ALA A 87 15.37 32.62 -14.19
N TRP A 88 16.68 32.62 -13.91
CA TRP A 88 17.39 31.41 -13.45
C TRP A 88 17.06 31.03 -12.01
N ALA A 89 16.71 32.01 -11.16
CA ALA A 89 16.26 31.76 -9.80
C ALA A 89 14.93 30.96 -9.75
N THR A 90 14.17 30.92 -10.85
CA THR A 90 12.94 30.11 -10.96
C THR A 90 13.20 28.60 -10.94
N LEU A 91 14.44 28.18 -11.25
CA LEU A 91 14.86 26.78 -11.22
C LEU A 91 15.13 26.26 -9.81
N SER A 92 15.12 27.13 -8.79
CA SER A 92 15.34 26.76 -7.38
C SER A 92 14.36 25.69 -6.89
N LEU A 93 13.04 25.86 -7.12
CA LEU A 93 12.04 24.87 -6.71
C LEU A 93 12.09 23.56 -7.53
N PRO A 94 12.18 23.58 -8.88
CA PRO A 94 12.39 22.36 -9.64
C PRO A 94 13.64 21.60 -9.20
N ALA A 95 14.77 22.28 -8.98
CA ALA A 95 16.00 21.65 -8.51
C ALA A 95 15.82 21.04 -7.11
N ALA A 96 15.15 21.77 -6.20
CA ALA A 96 14.83 21.29 -4.84
C ALA A 96 13.92 20.06 -4.83
N MET A 97 13.08 19.87 -5.86
CA MET A 97 12.29 18.66 -6.04
C MET A 97 13.12 17.51 -6.64
N ILE A 98 13.88 17.81 -7.69
CA ILE A 98 14.58 16.81 -8.50
C ILE A 98 15.73 16.16 -7.70
N ALA A 99 16.54 16.94 -6.98
CA ALA A 99 17.71 16.39 -6.30
C ALA A 99 17.36 15.35 -5.20
N PRO A 100 16.43 15.61 -4.27
CA PRO A 100 15.97 14.59 -3.32
C PRO A 100 15.26 13.41 -4.00
N ALA A 101 14.50 13.65 -5.08
CA ALA A 101 13.83 12.58 -5.83
C ALA A 101 14.83 11.63 -6.51
N LEU A 102 15.90 12.16 -7.11
CA LEU A 102 16.97 11.36 -7.71
C LEU A 102 17.73 10.56 -6.66
N LEU A 103 18.05 11.18 -5.52
CA LEU A 103 18.69 10.47 -4.41
C LEU A 103 17.79 9.34 -3.90
N ALA A 104 16.50 9.61 -3.71
CA ALA A 104 15.52 8.61 -3.29
C ALA A 104 15.32 7.50 -4.34
N ALA A 105 15.42 7.81 -5.64
CA ALA A 105 15.36 6.81 -6.71
C ALA A 105 16.55 5.85 -6.66
N VAL A 106 17.77 6.39 -6.51
CA VAL A 106 18.99 5.57 -6.41
C VAL A 106 18.99 4.74 -5.14
N VAL A 107 18.75 5.36 -3.98
CA VAL A 107 18.77 4.67 -2.69
C VAL A 107 17.60 3.69 -2.58
N GLY A 108 16.41 4.10 -3.03
CA GLY A 108 15.19 3.29 -2.98
C GLY A 108 15.30 1.99 -3.78
N ALA A 109 16.03 1.98 -4.90
CA ALA A 109 16.24 0.77 -5.70
C ALA A 109 16.96 -0.36 -4.93
N VAL A 110 17.77 0.01 -3.93
CA VAL A 110 18.53 -0.91 -3.07
C VAL A 110 17.79 -1.14 -1.76
N VAL A 111 17.43 -0.05 -1.06
CA VAL A 111 16.96 -0.09 0.33
C VAL A 111 15.54 -0.63 0.46
N LEU A 112 14.67 -0.44 -0.54
CA LEU A 112 13.30 -0.97 -0.50
C LEU A 112 13.20 -2.50 -0.69
N ARG A 113 14.31 -3.17 -1.00
CA ARG A 113 14.40 -4.63 -1.05
C ARG A 113 14.59 -5.26 0.34
N LEU A 114 14.95 -4.45 1.33
CA LEU A 114 15.19 -4.88 2.69
C LEU A 114 13.86 -5.06 3.45
N GLU A 115 13.87 -5.88 4.50
CA GLU A 115 12.73 -5.97 5.42
C GLU A 115 12.50 -4.64 6.16
N THR A 116 11.28 -4.44 6.66
CA THR A 116 10.80 -3.16 7.19
C THR A 116 11.73 -2.51 8.24
N HIS A 117 12.32 -3.29 9.14
CA HIS A 117 13.22 -2.78 10.17
C HIS A 117 14.57 -2.32 9.60
N TYR A 118 15.14 -3.08 8.67
CA TYR A 118 16.38 -2.70 7.97
C TYR A 118 16.17 -1.50 7.05
N PHE A 119 14.99 -1.37 6.43
CA PHE A 119 14.62 -0.18 5.67
C PHE A 119 14.67 1.09 6.53
N ALA A 120 14.09 1.06 7.73
CA ALA A 120 14.10 2.20 8.64
C ALA A 120 15.54 2.59 9.05
N LEU A 121 16.38 1.61 9.41
CA LEU A 121 17.79 1.85 9.76
C LEU A 121 18.62 2.43 8.60
N ALA A 122 18.43 1.90 7.39
CA ALA A 122 19.13 2.38 6.20
C ALA A 122 18.72 3.82 5.83
N THR A 123 17.42 4.15 5.97
CA THR A 123 16.95 5.53 5.75
C THR A 123 17.40 6.49 6.85
N LEU A 124 17.55 6.03 8.09
CA LEU A 124 18.18 6.81 9.16
C LEU A 124 19.65 7.10 8.86
N ALA A 125 20.41 6.10 8.40
CA ALA A 125 21.79 6.30 7.99
C ALA A 125 21.91 7.31 6.84
N LEU A 126 21.02 7.24 5.84
CA LEU A 126 20.92 8.25 4.79
C LEU A 126 20.66 9.65 5.37
N ALA A 127 19.75 9.77 6.34
CA ALA A 127 19.46 11.04 7.00
C ALA A 127 20.70 11.63 7.67
N GLN A 128 21.44 10.80 8.41
CA GLN A 128 22.67 11.21 9.08
C GLN A 128 23.77 11.61 8.10
N LEU A 129 23.90 10.92 6.96
CA LEU A 129 24.85 11.30 5.91
C LEU A 129 24.53 12.68 5.32
N ILE A 130 23.26 12.98 5.07
CA ILE A 130 22.84 14.30 4.58
C ILE A 130 23.13 15.38 5.63
N HIS A 131 22.78 15.13 6.89
CA HIS A 131 23.04 16.08 7.98
C HIS A 131 24.55 16.32 8.20
N LEU A 132 25.36 15.27 8.23
CA LEU A 132 26.82 15.38 8.33
C LEU A 132 27.43 16.12 7.12
N GLY A 133 26.90 15.89 5.92
CA GLY A 133 27.28 16.65 4.72
C GLY A 133 26.96 18.13 4.87
N ALA A 134 25.78 18.47 5.39
CA ALA A 134 25.37 19.84 5.65
C ALA A 134 26.27 20.54 6.70
N VAL A 135 26.73 19.83 7.73
CA VAL A 135 27.60 20.39 8.77
C VAL A 135 29.06 20.51 8.32
N ASN A 136 29.60 19.52 7.62
CA ASN A 136 31.05 19.41 7.38
C ASN A 136 31.49 19.91 5.99
N TRP A 137 30.59 20.10 5.03
CA TRP A 137 30.94 20.55 3.68
C TRP A 137 30.89 22.08 3.54
N GLU A 138 31.76 22.77 4.29
CA GLU A 138 31.73 24.23 4.46
C GLU A 138 31.67 25.03 3.16
N SER A 139 32.40 24.59 2.12
CA SER A 139 32.45 25.29 0.82
C SER A 139 31.13 25.29 0.06
N VAL A 140 30.21 24.36 0.37
CA VAL A 140 28.93 24.22 -0.32
C VAL A 140 27.78 24.59 0.61
N SER A 141 27.75 24.08 1.84
CA SER A 141 26.63 24.28 2.76
C SER A 141 26.78 25.49 3.67
N GLY A 142 27.96 26.13 3.71
CA GLY A 142 28.30 27.10 4.76
C GLY A 142 28.57 26.46 6.12
N GLY A 143 28.65 25.12 6.17
CA GLY A 143 28.96 24.35 7.37
C GLY A 143 27.90 24.50 8.47
N ALA A 144 28.35 24.54 9.72
CA ALA A 144 27.47 24.73 10.88
C ALA A 144 26.67 26.05 10.85
N ASN A 145 27.16 27.07 10.15
CA ASN A 145 26.48 28.37 10.03
C ASN A 145 25.35 28.36 8.99
N GLY A 146 25.37 27.40 8.06
CA GLY A 146 24.40 27.32 6.97
C GLY A 146 24.55 28.43 5.92
N LEU A 147 23.52 28.58 5.09
CA LEU A 147 23.45 29.58 4.03
C LEU A 147 22.44 30.68 4.40
N SER A 148 22.82 31.94 4.23
CA SER A 148 21.96 33.10 4.52
C SER A 148 21.87 34.06 3.33
N GLY A 149 20.93 35.01 3.39
CA GLY A 149 20.72 35.98 2.32
C GLY A 149 19.98 35.40 1.11
N ILE A 150 19.21 34.33 1.30
CA ILE A 150 18.49 33.66 0.22
C ILE A 150 17.39 34.60 -0.28
N PRO A 151 17.33 34.90 -1.60
CA PRO A 151 16.34 35.82 -2.15
C PRO A 151 14.92 35.25 -2.04
N THR A 152 13.93 36.12 -2.24
CA THR A 152 12.54 35.69 -2.43
C THR A 152 12.42 34.71 -3.59
N LEU A 153 11.36 33.90 -3.57
CA LEU A 153 11.07 32.99 -4.66
C LEU A 153 10.81 33.78 -5.94
N SER A 154 11.45 33.42 -7.05
CA SER A 154 11.14 33.96 -8.39
C SER A 154 10.30 32.95 -9.16
N LEU A 155 9.21 33.40 -9.79
CA LEU A 155 8.36 32.60 -10.69
C LEU A 155 8.30 33.28 -12.06
N ILE A 156 8.84 32.61 -13.09
CA ILE A 156 8.88 33.12 -14.47
C ILE A 156 9.49 34.54 -14.53
N GLY A 157 10.52 34.80 -13.72
CA GLY A 157 11.23 36.08 -13.66
C GLY A 157 10.56 37.17 -12.79
N ALA A 158 9.44 36.86 -12.12
CA ALA A 158 8.79 37.76 -11.17
C ALA A 158 8.98 37.30 -9.72
N ASP A 159 9.41 38.20 -8.85
CA ASP A 159 9.63 37.89 -7.43
C ASP A 159 8.32 37.81 -6.63
N VAL A 160 8.20 36.75 -5.84
CA VAL A 160 7.08 36.47 -4.94
C VAL A 160 7.44 36.95 -3.54
N ALA A 161 6.79 38.04 -3.11
CA ALA A 161 7.01 38.59 -1.78
C ALA A 161 6.61 37.61 -0.65
N ARG A 162 7.37 37.60 0.47
CA ARG A 162 7.23 36.69 1.62
C ARG A 162 5.90 36.79 2.41
N GLY A 163 5.00 37.71 2.04
CA GLY A 163 3.69 37.88 2.66
C GLY A 163 2.59 37.09 1.95
N TRP A 164 1.46 37.75 1.67
CA TRP A 164 0.30 37.17 0.99
C TRP A 164 0.61 36.37 -0.28
N PRO A 165 1.47 36.84 -1.22
CA PRO A 165 1.77 36.07 -2.43
C PRO A 165 2.36 34.69 -2.12
N MET A 166 3.31 34.62 -1.19
CA MET A 166 3.94 33.37 -0.78
C MET A 166 2.96 32.43 -0.07
N LEU A 167 2.06 32.97 0.75
CA LEU A 167 0.98 32.19 1.37
C LEU A 167 0.09 31.54 0.31
N LEU A 168 -0.35 32.32 -0.69
CA LEU A 168 -1.21 31.84 -1.78
C LEU A 168 -0.52 30.78 -2.63
N VAL A 169 0.76 30.98 -2.97
CA VAL A 169 1.55 29.97 -3.70
C VAL A 169 1.65 28.68 -2.90
N THR A 170 2.01 28.77 -1.62
CA THR A 170 2.20 27.61 -0.75
C THR A 170 0.89 26.81 -0.59
N TRP A 171 -0.20 27.48 -0.22
CA TRP A 171 -1.49 26.80 -0.02
C TRP A 171 -2.15 26.37 -1.33
N GLY A 172 -1.89 27.08 -2.43
CA GLY A 172 -2.25 26.63 -3.77
C GLY A 172 -1.59 25.30 -4.11
N LEU A 173 -0.28 25.16 -3.84
CA LEU A 173 0.44 23.89 -4.01
C LEU A 173 -0.10 22.79 -3.10
N VAL A 174 -0.39 23.09 -1.82
CA VAL A 174 -1.02 22.13 -0.88
C VAL A 174 -2.33 21.60 -1.46
N VAL A 175 -3.21 22.49 -1.93
CA VAL A 175 -4.50 22.09 -2.51
C VAL A 175 -4.31 21.27 -3.78
N LEU A 176 -3.42 21.68 -4.68
CA LEU A 176 -3.15 20.94 -5.92
C LEU A 176 -2.64 19.53 -5.64
N ILE A 177 -1.67 19.38 -4.74
CA ILE A 177 -1.09 18.07 -4.37
C ILE A 177 -2.11 17.23 -3.61
N ALA A 178 -2.91 17.84 -2.74
CA ALA A 178 -3.98 17.16 -2.02
C ALA A 178 -5.06 16.63 -2.97
N LEU A 179 -5.46 17.42 -3.98
CA LEU A 179 -6.42 17.01 -5.01
C LEU A 179 -5.86 15.89 -5.89
N ASP A 180 -4.61 16.01 -6.35
CA ASP A 180 -3.94 14.95 -7.12
C ASP A 180 -3.88 13.65 -6.30
N THR A 181 -3.48 13.73 -5.04
CA THR A 181 -3.39 12.56 -4.15
C THR A 181 -4.77 11.94 -3.92
N ALA A 182 -5.79 12.75 -3.65
CA ALA A 182 -7.17 12.29 -3.48
C ALA A 182 -7.73 11.65 -4.76
N TRP A 183 -7.39 12.21 -5.93
CA TRP A 183 -7.80 11.68 -7.23
C TRP A 183 -7.12 10.34 -7.54
N ARG A 184 -5.80 10.23 -7.32
CA ARG A 184 -5.05 8.97 -7.49
C ARG A 184 -5.57 7.85 -6.58
N ARG A 185 -6.08 8.21 -5.40
CA ARG A 185 -6.62 7.28 -4.39
C ARG A 185 -8.14 7.09 -4.45
N ALA A 186 -8.84 7.73 -5.38
CA ALA A 186 -10.28 7.57 -5.49
C ALA A 186 -10.66 6.13 -5.87
N GLY A 187 -11.79 5.66 -5.34
CA GLY A 187 -12.36 4.37 -5.73
C GLY A 187 -11.55 3.15 -5.30
N LEU A 188 -11.53 2.12 -6.15
CA LEU A 188 -10.84 0.86 -5.87
C LEU A 188 -9.32 0.97 -5.88
N ARG A 189 -8.75 2.02 -6.50
CA ARG A 189 -7.29 2.26 -6.49
C ARG A 189 -6.77 2.50 -5.09
N GLY A 190 -7.45 3.33 -4.31
CA GLY A 190 -7.11 3.56 -2.90
C GLY A 190 -7.20 2.27 -2.07
N ALA A 191 -8.27 1.49 -2.27
CA ALA A 191 -8.44 0.20 -1.60
C ALA A 191 -7.34 -0.81 -1.97
N ALA A 192 -6.89 -0.83 -3.23
CA ALA A 192 -5.78 -1.66 -3.68
C ALA A 192 -4.45 -1.24 -3.06
N GLN A 193 -4.20 0.06 -2.92
CA GLN A 193 -3.02 0.58 -2.22
C GLN A 193 -3.05 0.24 -0.72
N ASP A 194 -4.21 0.37 -0.08
CA ASP A 194 -4.37 -0.01 1.33
C ASP A 194 -4.14 -1.52 1.54
N LEU A 195 -4.62 -2.37 0.62
CA LEU A 195 -4.31 -3.80 0.64
C LEU A 195 -2.81 -4.07 0.47
N ALA A 196 -2.14 -3.38 -0.47
CA ALA A 196 -0.69 -3.50 -0.68
C ALA A 196 0.14 -3.06 0.54
N ARG A 197 -0.36 -2.08 1.30
CA ARG A 197 0.23 -1.61 2.54
C ARG A 197 0.10 -2.63 3.66
N ASP A 198 -1.13 -3.04 3.95
CA ASP A 198 -1.47 -3.81 5.14
C ASP A 198 -1.17 -5.30 4.95
N HIS A 199 -1.36 -5.81 3.73
CA HIS A 199 -1.24 -7.23 3.39
C HIS A 199 -0.49 -7.42 2.05
N PRO A 200 0.83 -7.15 2.01
CA PRO A 200 1.61 -7.13 0.77
C PRO A 200 1.60 -8.47 0.02
N LEU A 201 1.59 -9.61 0.74
CA LEU A 201 1.52 -10.94 0.11
C LEU A 201 0.17 -11.17 -0.59
N ALA A 202 -0.93 -10.79 0.05
CA ALA A 202 -2.28 -10.86 -0.53
C ALA A 202 -2.44 -9.92 -1.73
N ALA A 203 -1.82 -8.74 -1.69
CA ALA A 203 -1.80 -7.82 -2.82
C ALA A 203 -1.04 -8.39 -4.02
N SER A 204 0.15 -8.97 -3.79
CA SER A 204 0.93 -9.57 -4.87
C SER A 204 0.25 -10.79 -5.50
N SER A 205 -0.50 -11.60 -4.75
CA SER A 205 -1.20 -12.76 -5.31
C SER A 205 -2.37 -12.41 -6.25
N ILE A 206 -2.86 -11.16 -6.20
CA ILE A 206 -3.86 -10.63 -7.13
C ILE A 206 -3.25 -9.75 -8.23
N GLY A 207 -1.91 -9.71 -8.32
CA GLY A 207 -1.20 -9.03 -9.39
C GLY A 207 -0.81 -7.57 -9.14
N LEU A 208 -0.87 -7.10 -7.87
CA LEU A 208 -0.35 -5.78 -7.49
C LEU A 208 1.17 -5.81 -7.30
N ASP A 209 1.85 -4.92 -8.00
CA ASP A 209 3.29 -4.71 -7.85
C ASP A 209 3.56 -3.80 -6.63
N VAL A 210 3.67 -4.44 -5.46
CA VAL A 210 3.90 -3.76 -4.16
C VAL A 210 5.26 -3.06 -4.15
N ALA A 211 6.28 -3.65 -4.76
CA ALA A 211 7.62 -3.08 -4.81
C ALA A 211 7.62 -1.78 -5.61
N ARG A 212 7.00 -1.77 -6.79
CA ARG A 212 6.86 -0.57 -7.61
C ARG A 212 6.01 0.49 -6.92
N LEU A 213 4.92 0.11 -6.25
CA LEU A 213 4.12 1.06 -5.47
C LEU A 213 4.97 1.74 -4.39
N ARG A 214 5.71 0.97 -3.59
CA ARG A 214 6.61 1.51 -2.56
C ARG A 214 7.68 2.43 -3.14
N TYR A 215 8.28 2.04 -4.26
CA TYR A 215 9.30 2.82 -4.94
C TYR A 215 8.76 4.16 -5.46
N VAL A 216 7.62 4.15 -6.15
CA VAL A 216 7.01 5.37 -6.70
C VAL A 216 6.59 6.32 -5.58
N GLU A 217 5.93 5.82 -4.53
CA GLU A 217 5.51 6.65 -3.40
C GLU A 217 6.71 7.19 -2.60
N PHE A 218 7.82 6.43 -2.48
CA PHE A 218 9.06 6.90 -1.86
C PHE A 218 9.70 8.06 -2.64
N VAL A 219 9.82 7.92 -3.97
CA VAL A 219 10.39 8.98 -4.82
C VAL A 219 9.48 10.21 -4.87
N ALA A 220 8.16 10.02 -4.99
CA ALA A 220 7.20 11.12 -4.96
C ALA A 220 7.20 11.84 -3.60
N GLY A 221 7.27 11.09 -2.50
CA GLY A 221 7.41 11.63 -1.16
C GLY A 221 8.68 12.45 -0.97
N ALA A 222 9.81 11.99 -1.53
CA ALA A 222 11.08 12.71 -1.50
C ALA A 222 11.04 14.02 -2.31
N ALA A 223 10.42 14.00 -3.50
CA ALA A 223 10.21 15.19 -4.31
C ALA A 223 9.39 16.26 -3.56
N LEU A 224 8.34 15.84 -2.85
CA LEU A 224 7.49 16.72 -2.05
C LEU A 224 8.19 17.24 -0.79
N ALA A 225 9.01 16.41 -0.13
CA ALA A 225 9.89 16.89 0.95
C ALA A 225 10.84 17.97 0.43
N GLY A 226 11.44 17.74 -0.73
CA GLY A 226 12.32 18.68 -1.41
C GLY A 226 11.64 20.01 -1.76
N LEU A 227 10.43 19.96 -2.33
CA LEU A 227 9.60 21.13 -2.60
C LEU A 227 9.33 21.94 -1.33
N ALA A 228 8.92 21.25 -0.26
CA ALA A 228 8.62 21.88 1.02
C ALA A 228 9.86 22.56 1.62
N GLY A 229 11.02 21.90 1.58
CA GLY A 229 12.29 22.45 2.04
C GLY A 229 12.74 23.66 1.22
N GLY A 230 12.61 23.59 -0.11
CA GLY A 230 12.93 24.70 -0.99
C GLY A 230 12.05 25.92 -0.75
N LEU A 231 10.74 25.73 -0.54
CA LEU A 231 9.83 26.80 -0.13
C LEU A 231 10.23 27.40 1.23
N GLN A 232 10.63 26.57 2.19
CA GLN A 232 11.09 27.07 3.49
C GLN A 232 12.32 27.96 3.35
N ALA A 233 13.29 27.59 2.50
CA ALA A 233 14.49 28.38 2.25
C ALA A 233 14.15 29.81 1.78
N HIS A 234 13.18 29.96 0.86
CA HIS A 234 12.74 31.27 0.37
C HIS A 234 11.88 32.07 1.37
N VAL A 235 11.09 31.39 2.20
CA VAL A 235 10.25 32.02 3.24
C VAL A 235 11.11 32.52 4.40
N VAL A 236 12.06 31.71 4.86
CA VAL A 236 12.91 32.01 6.01
C VAL A 236 14.09 32.89 5.60
N GLY A 237 14.64 32.71 4.40
CA GLY A 237 15.79 33.45 3.89
C GLY A 237 17.15 32.90 4.38
N VAL A 238 17.14 31.84 5.18
CA VAL A 238 18.30 31.15 5.75
C VAL A 238 18.00 29.65 5.78
N VAL A 239 19.04 28.83 5.59
CA VAL A 239 18.99 27.36 5.72
C VAL A 239 20.14 26.91 6.63
N SER A 240 19.84 26.13 7.67
CA SER A 240 20.83 25.55 8.59
C SER A 240 20.79 24.01 8.58
N PRO A 241 21.84 23.32 9.07
CA PRO A 241 21.88 21.86 9.11
C PRO A 241 20.77 21.22 9.97
N ASP A 242 20.21 21.96 10.93
CA ASP A 242 19.11 21.51 11.78
C ASP A 242 17.85 21.16 10.99
N GLY A 243 17.67 21.77 9.80
CA GLY A 243 16.57 21.45 8.89
C GLY A 243 16.63 20.02 8.34
N ALA A 244 17.78 19.35 8.40
CA ALA A 244 17.97 17.96 8.00
C ALA A 244 18.00 16.98 9.18
N ASP A 245 17.78 17.45 10.41
CA ASP A 245 17.89 16.64 11.62
C ASP A 245 16.67 15.70 11.83
N ILE A 246 16.87 14.68 12.67
CA ILE A 246 15.85 13.71 13.07
C ILE A 246 14.66 14.36 13.76
N ALA A 247 14.84 15.51 14.42
CA ALA A 247 13.74 16.26 15.04
C ALA A 247 12.67 16.66 14.01
N VAL A 248 13.08 17.09 12.81
CA VAL A 248 12.17 17.43 11.70
C VAL A 248 11.40 16.19 11.24
N MET A 249 12.10 15.06 11.13
CA MET A 249 11.49 13.77 10.80
C MET A 249 10.45 13.34 11.85
N ILE A 250 10.76 13.46 13.14
CA ILE A 250 9.82 13.14 14.24
C ILE A 250 8.59 14.06 14.19
N GLY A 251 8.78 15.36 13.95
CA GLY A 251 7.68 16.30 13.76
C GLY A 251 6.76 15.90 12.60
N CYS A 252 7.35 15.52 11.46
CA CYS A 252 6.61 15.05 10.29
C CYS A 252 5.82 13.75 10.56
N LEU A 253 6.47 12.76 11.18
CA LEU A 253 5.81 11.51 11.60
C LEU A 253 4.66 11.79 12.56
N THR A 254 4.89 12.66 13.53
CA THR A 254 3.89 13.10 14.50
C THR A 254 2.70 13.68 13.75
N ALA A 255 2.89 14.70 12.90
CA ALA A 255 1.82 15.30 12.12
C ALA A 255 0.98 14.28 11.33
N VAL A 256 1.62 13.30 10.65
CA VAL A 256 0.89 12.29 9.88
C VAL A 256 0.12 11.30 10.76
N VAL A 257 0.70 10.86 11.88
CA VAL A 257 0.04 9.92 12.80
C VAL A 257 -1.13 10.59 13.52
N VAL A 258 -0.89 11.78 14.07
CA VAL A 258 -1.82 12.65 14.81
C VAL A 258 -2.97 13.06 13.88
N GLY A 259 -2.65 13.58 12.70
CA GLY A 259 -3.65 14.02 11.72
C GLY A 259 -4.44 12.88 11.06
N GLY A 260 -3.79 11.75 10.79
CA GLY A 260 -4.39 10.56 10.20
C GLY A 260 -3.57 10.01 9.05
N ARG A 261 -3.15 8.74 9.18
CA ARG A 261 -2.19 8.10 8.28
C ARG A 261 -2.69 7.91 6.84
N THR A 262 -3.98 7.77 6.60
CA THR A 262 -4.52 7.31 5.30
C THR A 262 -5.33 8.36 4.53
N ARG A 263 -5.66 9.48 5.18
CA ARG A 263 -6.50 10.53 4.61
C ARG A 263 -5.70 11.80 4.36
N VAL A 264 -5.82 12.32 3.14
CA VAL A 264 -5.16 13.56 2.70
C VAL A 264 -5.46 14.73 3.64
N SER A 265 -6.71 14.90 4.05
CA SER A 265 -7.10 15.94 5.01
C SER A 265 -6.46 15.75 6.39
N GLY A 266 -6.12 14.52 6.76
CA GLY A 266 -5.43 14.20 8.00
C GLY A 266 -4.02 14.77 8.03
N ALA A 267 -3.22 14.56 6.97
CA ALA A 267 -1.87 15.11 6.88
C ALA A 267 -1.86 16.65 6.99
N ILE A 268 -2.81 17.32 6.34
CA ILE A 268 -2.95 18.78 6.41
C ILE A 268 -3.33 19.25 7.81
N LEU A 269 -4.36 18.64 8.40
CA LEU A 269 -4.81 18.98 9.77
C LEU A 269 -3.70 18.74 10.80
N GLY A 270 -2.99 17.62 10.67
CA GLY A 270 -1.88 17.28 11.54
C GLY A 270 -0.74 18.29 11.45
N ALA A 271 -0.39 18.76 10.24
CA ALA A 271 0.63 19.79 10.06
C ALA A 271 0.21 21.15 10.64
N ILE A 272 -1.04 21.57 10.41
CA ILE A 272 -1.60 22.80 11.00
C ILE A 272 -1.52 22.70 12.52
N LEU A 273 -1.98 21.58 13.10
CA LEU A 273 -1.95 21.38 14.54
C LEU A 273 -0.51 21.38 15.07
N LEU A 274 0.43 20.71 14.40
CA LEU A 274 1.83 20.67 14.82
C LEU A 274 2.47 22.07 14.88
N VAL A 275 2.14 22.95 13.92
CA VAL A 275 2.68 24.31 13.87
C VAL A 275 2.00 25.25 14.86
N HIS A 276 0.68 25.17 15.03
CA HIS A 276 -0.08 26.11 15.85
C HIS A 276 -0.21 25.69 17.32
N LEU A 277 -0.14 24.40 17.63
CA LEU A 277 -0.33 23.89 19.00
C LEU A 277 0.73 24.43 19.97
N PRO A 278 2.03 24.51 19.62
CA PRO A 278 3.01 25.17 20.49
C PRO A 278 2.63 26.64 20.73
N GLU A 279 2.18 27.36 19.71
CA GLU A 279 1.81 28.78 19.83
C GLU A 279 0.62 28.98 20.79
N TRP A 280 -0.35 28.06 20.80
CA TRP A 280 -1.46 28.09 21.76
C TRP A 280 -1.03 27.85 23.21
N PHE A 281 0.06 27.12 23.42
CA PHE A 281 0.64 26.87 24.74
C PHE A 281 1.75 27.85 25.11
N ARG A 282 2.00 28.88 24.28
CA ARG A 282 3.08 29.85 24.54
C ARG A 282 2.93 30.57 25.89
N TRP A 283 1.70 30.75 26.38
CA TRP A 283 1.42 31.33 27.69
C TRP A 283 1.94 30.50 28.88
N LEU A 284 2.29 29.22 28.66
CA LEU A 284 2.87 28.35 29.67
C LEU A 284 4.39 28.50 29.81
N GLU A 285 5.00 29.38 29.00
CA GLU A 285 6.44 29.66 28.99
C GLU A 285 7.27 28.35 29.03
N ASN A 286 8.01 28.12 30.11
CA ASN A 286 8.92 26.98 30.28
C ASN A 286 8.22 25.60 30.33
N ARG A 287 6.88 25.55 30.48
CA ARG A 287 6.10 24.30 30.53
C ARG A 287 5.43 23.94 29.21
N GLN A 288 5.61 24.76 28.17
CA GLN A 288 5.01 24.59 26.85
C GLN A 288 5.34 23.22 26.23
N LEU A 289 6.60 22.76 26.31
CA LEU A 289 7.02 21.47 25.74
C LEU A 289 6.33 20.27 26.43
N ILE A 290 6.09 20.35 27.75
CA ILE A 290 5.39 19.31 28.51
C ILE A 290 3.92 19.26 28.08
N ALA A 291 3.26 20.43 28.00
CA ALA A 291 1.87 20.52 27.56
C ALA A 291 1.70 20.01 26.12
N TYR A 292 2.62 20.37 25.23
CA TYR A 292 2.67 19.90 23.85
C TYR A 292 2.85 18.37 23.77
N GLY A 293 3.80 17.80 24.52
CA GLY A 293 4.05 16.36 24.57
C GLY A 293 2.84 15.59 25.11
N LEU A 294 2.19 16.09 26.17
CA LEU A 294 0.99 15.49 26.75
C LEU A 294 -0.21 15.56 25.78
N ALA A 295 -0.42 16.71 25.13
CA ALA A 295 -1.49 16.88 24.15
C ALA A 295 -1.30 15.94 22.95
N THR A 296 -0.06 15.82 22.45
CA THR A 296 0.29 14.89 21.37
C THR A 296 0.05 13.45 21.79
N LEU A 297 0.51 13.05 22.99
CA LEU A 297 0.30 11.71 23.54
C LEU A 297 -1.19 11.39 23.70
N LEU A 298 -1.96 12.29 24.30
CA LEU A 298 -3.40 12.13 24.50
C LEU A 298 -4.10 11.96 23.15
N MET A 299 -3.68 12.71 22.13
CA MET A 299 -4.25 12.60 20.80
C MET A 299 -3.94 11.25 20.14
N VAL A 300 -2.72 10.73 20.29
CA VAL A 300 -2.36 9.38 19.81
C VAL A 300 -3.18 8.30 20.52
N VAL A 301 -3.44 8.45 21.83
CA VAL A 301 -4.22 7.49 22.63
C VAL A 301 -5.71 7.54 22.31
N LEU A 302 -6.29 8.74 22.20
CA LEU A 302 -7.74 8.92 21.98
C LEU A 302 -8.17 8.76 20.51
N ALA A 303 -7.25 9.01 19.57
CA ALA A 303 -7.52 8.96 18.14
C ALA A 303 -6.51 8.04 17.42
N PRO A 304 -6.54 6.72 17.63
CA PRO A 304 -5.58 5.78 17.04
C PRO A 304 -5.61 5.70 15.51
N GLU A 305 -6.73 6.11 14.88
CA GLU A 305 -6.85 6.27 13.42
C GLU A 305 -6.64 7.73 12.94
N GLY A 306 -6.24 8.63 13.84
CA GLY A 306 -6.09 10.07 13.63
C GLY A 306 -7.38 10.87 13.84
N LEU A 307 -7.25 12.19 14.06
CA LEU A 307 -8.37 13.09 14.39
C LEU A 307 -9.48 13.10 13.33
N VAL A 308 -9.13 13.02 12.05
CA VAL A 308 -10.12 13.05 10.96
C VAL A 308 -11.11 11.89 11.08
N SER A 309 -10.67 10.72 11.55
CA SER A 309 -11.53 9.55 11.73
C SER A 309 -12.66 9.76 12.74
N LEU A 310 -12.43 10.59 13.77
CA LEU A 310 -13.42 10.97 14.78
C LEU A 310 -14.46 11.93 14.19
N ILE A 311 -14.00 12.91 13.41
CA ILE A 311 -14.86 13.87 12.71
C ILE A 311 -15.78 13.13 11.74
N ASP A 312 -15.26 12.17 10.97
CA ASP A 312 -16.08 11.35 10.07
C ASP A 312 -17.09 10.46 10.81
N ARG A 313 -16.74 9.97 12.00
CA ARG A 313 -17.66 9.17 12.82
C ARG A 313 -18.84 10.01 13.28
N ALA A 314 -18.59 11.24 13.74
CA ALA A 314 -19.61 12.19 14.12
C ALA A 314 -20.47 12.64 12.91
N LEU A 315 -19.85 12.95 11.77
CA LEU A 315 -20.56 13.38 10.56
C LEU A 315 -21.43 12.26 9.96
N ARG A 316 -21.01 10.99 10.03
CA ARG A 316 -21.80 9.84 9.55
C ARG A 316 -23.05 9.57 10.39
N TRP A 317 -23.05 9.98 11.65
CA TRP A 317 -24.24 9.94 12.50
C TRP A 317 -25.28 10.96 12.06
N ILE A 318 -24.83 12.10 11.52
CA ILE A 318 -25.69 13.21 11.05
C ILE A 318 -26.15 12.98 9.59
N TRP A 319 -25.30 12.40 8.74
CA TRP A 319 -25.61 12.07 7.35
C TRP A 319 -25.25 10.62 7.01
N PRO A 320 -26.23 9.68 7.06
CA PRO A 320 -26.03 8.32 6.60
C PRO A 320 -25.72 8.30 5.10
N ARG A 321 -24.64 7.62 4.69
CA ARG A 321 -24.29 7.42 3.28
C ARG A 321 -25.40 6.65 2.57
N ARG A 322 -25.88 7.17 1.43
CA ARG A 322 -26.80 6.44 0.55
C ARG A 322 -26.11 5.19 -0.01
N ARG A 323 -26.85 4.08 -0.05
CA ARG A 323 -26.48 2.84 -0.75
C ARG A 323 -26.16 3.14 -2.21
N ALA A 324 -25.06 2.58 -2.71
CA ALA A 324 -24.72 2.62 -4.12
C ALA A 324 -25.82 1.92 -4.95
N PRO A 325 -26.13 2.42 -6.16
CA PRO A 325 -27.11 1.80 -7.03
C PRO A 325 -26.67 0.39 -7.45
N ALA A 326 -27.64 -0.49 -7.66
CA ALA A 326 -27.40 -1.83 -8.19
C ALA A 326 -26.84 -1.74 -9.62
N PRO A 327 -25.77 -2.48 -9.94
CA PRO A 327 -25.18 -2.46 -11.27
C PRO A 327 -26.13 -3.04 -12.32
N ARG A 328 -26.12 -2.46 -13.52
CA ARG A 328 -26.83 -2.96 -14.71
C ARG A 328 -25.93 -3.92 -15.48
N PRO A 329 -26.48 -4.96 -16.14
CA PRO A 329 -25.68 -5.95 -16.84
C PRO A 329 -24.98 -5.33 -18.06
N ALA A 330 -23.67 -5.19 -17.98
CA ALA A 330 -22.82 -4.93 -19.14
C ALA A 330 -22.33 -6.27 -19.71
N THR A 331 -22.75 -6.53 -20.94
CA THR A 331 -22.35 -7.68 -21.75
C THR A 331 -20.91 -7.51 -22.23
N GLN A 332 -20.21 -8.65 -22.36
CA GLN A 332 -18.90 -8.85 -22.99
C GLN A 332 -17.67 -8.73 -22.08
N SER A 333 -17.05 -9.89 -21.80
CA SER A 333 -15.64 -10.10 -22.13
C SER A 333 -15.29 -11.59 -21.98
N ALA A 334 -15.65 -12.37 -23.00
CA ALA A 334 -15.09 -13.71 -23.25
C ALA A 334 -13.78 -13.63 -24.07
N ALA A 335 -13.37 -12.42 -24.47
CA ALA A 335 -12.33 -12.21 -25.47
C ALA A 335 -10.88 -12.30 -24.96
N ARG A 336 -10.64 -12.47 -23.65
CA ARG A 336 -9.28 -12.49 -23.08
C ARG A 336 -8.72 -13.89 -22.80
N ARG A 337 -9.43 -14.97 -23.17
CA ARG A 337 -8.97 -16.36 -23.02
C ARG A 337 -7.99 -16.83 -24.12
N ALA A 338 -7.64 -15.99 -25.10
CA ALA A 338 -7.02 -16.43 -26.36
C ALA A 338 -5.56 -15.95 -26.62
N ARG A 339 -4.72 -15.69 -25.61
CA ARG A 339 -3.34 -15.21 -25.85
C ARG A 339 -2.22 -15.86 -25.03
N ILE A 340 -2.37 -17.11 -24.60
CA ILE A 340 -1.25 -17.89 -24.03
C ILE A 340 -1.28 -19.28 -24.70
N GLY A 341 -0.18 -19.69 -25.33
CA GLY A 341 -0.03 -21.08 -25.79
C GLY A 341 -0.29 -22.03 -24.61
N ALA A 342 -0.95 -23.18 -24.85
CA ALA A 342 -1.54 -24.07 -23.84
C ALA A 342 -1.00 -23.86 -22.41
N PRO A 343 -1.69 -23.08 -21.54
CA PRO A 343 -1.11 -22.61 -20.29
C PRO A 343 -0.97 -23.79 -19.31
N ALA A 344 0.25 -24.33 -19.18
CA ALA A 344 0.56 -25.39 -18.24
C ALA A 344 1.53 -24.88 -17.17
N VAL A 345 1.39 -25.39 -15.95
CA VAL A 345 2.44 -25.31 -14.93
C VAL A 345 3.35 -26.52 -15.13
N GLN A 346 4.65 -26.30 -15.24
CA GLN A 346 5.64 -27.36 -15.19
C GLN A 346 6.65 -27.03 -14.10
N ALA A 347 6.79 -27.93 -13.14
CA ALA A 347 7.75 -27.85 -12.05
C ALA A 347 8.67 -29.06 -12.11
N TRP A 348 9.98 -28.82 -12.09
CA TRP A 348 11.01 -29.84 -12.27
C TRP A 348 12.02 -29.78 -11.14
N HIS A 349 12.18 -30.90 -10.43
CA HIS A 349 13.21 -31.11 -9.41
C HIS A 349 13.26 -29.99 -8.36
N LEU A 350 12.07 -29.53 -7.92
CA LEU A 350 11.98 -28.44 -6.97
C LEU A 350 12.51 -28.87 -5.60
N SER A 351 13.41 -28.08 -5.06
CA SER A 351 13.89 -28.24 -3.69
C SER A 351 13.92 -26.89 -2.97
N LYS A 352 13.57 -26.90 -1.69
CA LYS A 352 13.61 -25.73 -0.82
C LYS A 352 13.94 -26.10 0.63
N SER A 353 14.89 -25.39 1.20
CA SER A 353 15.32 -25.52 2.60
C SER A 353 15.09 -24.23 3.39
N TYR A 354 14.74 -24.38 4.67
CA TYR A 354 14.62 -23.29 5.64
C TYR A 354 15.33 -23.69 6.92
N GLY A 355 16.33 -22.93 7.37
CA GLY A 355 17.00 -23.16 8.65
C GLY A 355 17.52 -24.60 8.83
N GLY A 356 18.01 -25.23 7.76
CA GLY A 356 18.48 -26.63 7.77
C GLY A 356 17.41 -27.70 7.53
N VAL A 357 16.12 -27.36 7.56
CA VAL A 357 15.01 -28.27 7.23
C VAL A 357 14.73 -28.22 5.74
N ARG A 358 14.81 -29.38 5.07
CA ARG A 358 14.43 -29.50 3.66
C ARG A 358 12.92 -29.66 3.53
N ALA A 359 12.23 -28.54 3.31
CA ALA A 359 10.77 -28.46 3.27
C ALA A 359 10.17 -29.03 1.97
N VAL A 360 10.89 -28.94 0.86
CA VAL A 360 10.58 -29.61 -0.40
C VAL A 360 11.87 -30.22 -0.93
N ASP A 361 11.83 -31.47 -1.36
CA ASP A 361 12.98 -32.25 -1.81
C ASP A 361 12.65 -32.99 -3.11
N ASP A 362 13.22 -32.51 -4.21
CA ASP A 362 13.12 -33.11 -5.54
C ASP A 362 11.68 -33.38 -6.02
N VAL A 363 10.82 -32.36 -5.97
CA VAL A 363 9.41 -32.48 -6.40
C VAL A 363 9.25 -32.03 -7.84
N SER A 364 8.72 -32.92 -8.69
CA SER A 364 8.34 -32.62 -10.07
C SER A 364 6.83 -32.78 -10.26
N LEU A 365 6.19 -31.81 -10.91
CA LEU A 365 4.76 -31.86 -11.22
C LEU A 365 4.43 -31.12 -12.52
N ARG A 366 3.41 -31.63 -13.21
CA ARG A 366 2.83 -30.99 -14.39
C ARG A 366 1.34 -30.81 -14.20
N PHE A 367 0.85 -29.64 -14.54
CA PHE A 367 -0.55 -29.27 -14.42
C PHE A 367 -1.02 -28.57 -15.70
N ALA A 368 -1.99 -29.16 -16.37
CA ALA A 368 -2.56 -28.64 -17.60
C ALA A 368 -3.77 -27.72 -17.33
N PRO A 369 -4.22 -26.90 -18.29
CA PRO A 369 -5.48 -26.17 -18.16
C PRO A 369 -6.62 -27.15 -17.85
N ARG A 370 -7.55 -26.74 -16.97
CA ARG A 370 -8.72 -27.54 -16.53
C ARG A 370 -8.38 -28.77 -15.67
N ASP A 371 -7.12 -29.02 -15.35
CA ASP A 371 -6.79 -30.07 -14.39
C ASP A 371 -7.35 -29.72 -13.00
N THR A 372 -7.66 -30.74 -12.21
CA THR A 372 -7.93 -30.59 -10.78
C THR A 372 -7.00 -31.52 -10.00
N LEU A 373 -6.16 -30.93 -9.14
CA LEU A 373 -5.11 -31.62 -8.41
C LEU A 373 -5.25 -31.37 -6.91
N ALA A 374 -5.40 -32.46 -6.16
CA ALA A 374 -5.25 -32.44 -4.71
C ALA A 374 -3.78 -32.58 -4.30
N VAL A 375 -3.30 -31.76 -3.38
CA VAL A 375 -2.01 -31.91 -2.72
C VAL A 375 -2.28 -32.24 -1.26
N ILE A 376 -2.10 -33.51 -0.91
CA ILE A 376 -2.41 -34.06 0.41
C ILE A 376 -1.12 -34.45 1.14
N GLY A 377 -1.22 -34.68 2.45
CA GLY A 377 -0.13 -35.19 3.28
C GLY A 377 -0.16 -34.65 4.71
N PRO A 378 0.68 -35.16 5.62
CA PRO A 378 0.75 -34.73 7.01
C PRO A 378 1.14 -33.27 7.20
N ASN A 379 0.93 -32.74 8.40
CA ASN A 379 1.42 -31.40 8.74
C ASN A 379 2.95 -31.36 8.64
N GLY A 380 3.49 -30.28 8.07
CA GLY A 380 4.93 -30.15 7.83
C GLY A 380 5.47 -30.93 6.63
N SER A 381 4.62 -31.60 5.83
CA SER A 381 5.10 -32.38 4.68
C SER A 381 5.57 -31.57 3.46
N GLY A 382 5.44 -30.25 3.48
CA GLY A 382 5.89 -29.36 2.41
C GLY A 382 4.79 -28.80 1.50
N LYS A 383 3.50 -29.07 1.77
CA LYS A 383 2.36 -28.64 0.93
C LYS A 383 2.30 -27.13 0.68
N THR A 384 2.30 -26.34 1.75
CA THR A 384 2.29 -24.87 1.67
C THR A 384 3.57 -24.34 1.02
N THR A 385 4.72 -24.96 1.31
CA THR A 385 6.00 -24.61 0.65
C THR A 385 5.93 -24.86 -0.85
N LEU A 386 5.38 -25.99 -1.29
CA LEU A 386 5.18 -26.27 -2.71
C LEU A 386 4.30 -25.21 -3.37
N LEU A 387 3.18 -24.83 -2.75
CA LEU A 387 2.37 -23.71 -3.25
C LEU A 387 3.16 -22.40 -3.30
N ASN A 388 3.99 -22.09 -2.29
CA ASN A 388 4.82 -20.89 -2.29
C ASN A 388 5.79 -20.86 -3.46
N LEU A 389 6.38 -22.01 -3.81
CA LEU A 389 7.29 -22.14 -4.95
C LEU A 389 6.55 -21.94 -6.29
N LEU A 390 5.38 -22.57 -6.46
CA LEU A 390 4.57 -22.44 -7.67
C LEU A 390 4.05 -21.00 -7.89
N THR A 391 3.84 -20.26 -6.81
CA THR A 391 3.26 -18.90 -6.82
C THR A 391 4.29 -17.78 -6.74
N ALA A 392 5.58 -18.11 -6.81
CA ALA A 392 6.72 -17.18 -6.64
C ALA A 392 6.75 -16.43 -5.30
N VAL A 393 5.99 -16.88 -4.30
CA VAL A 393 6.06 -16.34 -2.92
C VAL A 393 7.39 -16.73 -2.27
N ALA A 394 7.90 -17.92 -2.61
CA ALA A 394 9.25 -18.36 -2.28
C ALA A 394 10.00 -18.74 -3.55
N ARG A 395 11.32 -18.56 -3.53
CA ARG A 395 12.20 -19.03 -4.61
C ARG A 395 12.74 -20.42 -4.29
N PRO A 396 12.77 -21.36 -5.25
CA PRO A 396 13.42 -22.65 -5.06
C PRO A 396 14.92 -22.45 -4.86
N ASP A 397 15.55 -23.36 -4.12
CA ASP A 397 17.02 -23.41 -4.01
C ASP A 397 17.61 -24.15 -5.23
N SER A 398 16.86 -25.12 -5.77
CA SER A 398 17.15 -25.83 -7.03
C SER A 398 15.86 -26.24 -7.74
N GLY A 399 15.97 -26.56 -9.02
CA GLY A 399 14.85 -26.92 -9.87
C GLY A 399 14.26 -25.73 -10.62
N THR A 400 13.26 -25.99 -11.47
CA THR A 400 12.64 -24.97 -12.31
C THR A 400 11.12 -24.99 -12.27
N VAL A 401 10.49 -23.81 -12.41
CA VAL A 401 9.03 -23.69 -12.55
C VAL A 401 8.69 -22.78 -13.72
N THR A 402 7.87 -23.27 -14.64
CA THR A 402 7.34 -22.49 -15.77
C THR A 402 5.83 -22.44 -15.75
N LEU A 403 5.27 -21.26 -16.05
CA LEU A 403 3.83 -21.01 -16.15
C LEU A 403 3.52 -20.43 -17.53
N GLY A 404 3.02 -21.25 -18.46
CA GLY A 404 2.69 -20.77 -19.82
C GLY A 404 3.87 -20.08 -20.53
N GLY A 405 5.10 -20.57 -20.30
CA GLY A 405 6.34 -19.99 -20.82
C GLY A 405 7.01 -18.95 -19.91
N LEU A 406 6.35 -18.47 -18.86
CA LEU A 406 6.95 -17.59 -17.85
C LEU A 406 7.79 -18.42 -16.86
N SER A 407 9.10 -18.15 -16.79
CA SER A 407 9.97 -18.67 -15.73
C SER A 407 9.66 -17.97 -14.40
N VAL A 408 9.18 -18.74 -13.42
CA VAL A 408 8.73 -18.27 -12.11
C VAL A 408 9.90 -17.84 -11.22
N GLU A 409 11.09 -18.43 -11.41
CA GLU A 409 12.33 -18.15 -10.69
C GLU A 409 12.82 -16.72 -10.90
N ARG A 410 12.48 -16.14 -12.05
CA ARG A 410 12.80 -14.76 -12.43
C ARG A 410 11.59 -13.82 -12.33
N ALA A 411 10.41 -14.36 -12.11
CA ALA A 411 9.18 -13.60 -11.98
C ALA A 411 8.92 -13.20 -10.52
N SER A 412 8.25 -12.08 -10.33
CA SER A 412 7.64 -11.73 -9.06
C SER A 412 6.25 -12.38 -8.92
N ALA A 413 5.75 -12.54 -7.69
CA ALA A 413 4.43 -13.14 -7.43
C ALA A 413 3.30 -12.41 -8.18
N ASP A 414 3.39 -11.09 -8.34
CA ASP A 414 2.42 -10.30 -9.10
C ASP A 414 2.49 -10.55 -10.61
N ALA A 415 3.66 -10.89 -11.15
CA ALA A 415 3.79 -11.30 -12.55
C ALA A 415 3.16 -12.68 -12.78
N VAL A 416 3.36 -13.62 -11.85
CA VAL A 416 2.73 -14.95 -11.87
C VAL A 416 1.20 -14.85 -11.76
N ALA A 417 0.70 -13.99 -10.87
CA ALA A 417 -0.73 -13.69 -10.77
C ALA A 417 -1.30 -13.12 -12.07
N ARG A 418 -0.60 -12.18 -12.70
CA ARG A 418 -1.01 -11.61 -14.01
C ARG A 418 -0.95 -12.61 -15.16
N ALA A 419 -0.11 -13.64 -15.05
CA ALA A 419 -0.06 -14.77 -15.98
C ALA A 419 -1.22 -15.78 -15.77
N GLY A 420 -2.06 -15.56 -14.76
CA GLY A 420 -3.35 -16.23 -14.59
C GLY A 420 -3.36 -17.35 -13.54
N LEU A 421 -2.36 -17.38 -12.65
CA LEU A 421 -2.36 -18.22 -11.45
C LEU A 421 -2.74 -17.37 -10.23
N ALA A 422 -3.97 -17.49 -9.75
CA ALA A 422 -4.40 -16.81 -8.52
C ALA A 422 -4.30 -17.74 -7.32
N ARG A 423 -3.96 -17.18 -6.15
CA ARG A 423 -3.84 -17.92 -4.89
C ARG A 423 -4.68 -17.30 -3.78
N SER A 424 -5.37 -18.14 -3.01
CA SER A 424 -5.88 -17.78 -1.68
C SER A 424 -4.85 -18.16 -0.60
N PHE A 425 -4.75 -17.35 0.46
CA PHE A 425 -3.91 -17.63 1.61
C PHE A 425 -4.73 -18.23 2.78
N GLN A 426 -4.01 -18.74 3.79
CA GLN A 426 -4.63 -19.33 4.98
C GLN A 426 -5.26 -18.28 5.91
N THR A 427 -4.72 -17.06 5.91
CA THR A 427 -5.24 -15.92 6.69
C THR A 427 -6.05 -15.00 5.78
N ALA A 428 -7.32 -14.80 6.11
CA ALA A 428 -8.23 -13.92 5.37
C ALA A 428 -7.86 -12.45 5.57
N ASP A 429 -6.92 -11.98 4.74
CA ASP A 429 -6.37 -10.64 4.74
C ASP A 429 -7.26 -9.69 3.92
N LEU A 430 -8.37 -9.26 4.51
CA LEU A 430 -9.40 -8.41 3.90
C LEU A 430 -9.67 -7.17 4.80
N PRO A 431 -9.60 -5.94 4.26
CA PRO A 431 -9.88 -4.74 5.05
C PRO A 431 -11.31 -4.73 5.60
N GLY A 432 -11.46 -4.72 6.93
CA GLY A 432 -12.76 -4.88 7.59
C GLY A 432 -13.79 -3.78 7.30
N ALA A 433 -13.32 -2.58 6.95
CA ALA A 433 -14.17 -1.42 6.66
C ALA A 433 -14.75 -1.39 5.23
N LEU A 434 -14.21 -2.21 4.31
CA LEU A 434 -14.74 -2.31 2.95
C LEU A 434 -16.00 -3.16 2.92
N THR A 435 -16.87 -2.87 1.95
CA THR A 435 -17.94 -3.82 1.60
C THR A 435 -17.33 -5.08 1.00
N ILE A 436 -17.99 -6.22 1.14
CA ILE A 436 -17.56 -7.48 0.52
C ILE A 436 -17.39 -7.31 -1.00
N LEU A 437 -18.30 -6.59 -1.65
CA LEU A 437 -18.21 -6.27 -3.07
C LEU A 437 -16.92 -5.51 -3.41
N ASP A 438 -16.63 -4.41 -2.70
CA ASP A 438 -15.43 -3.61 -2.96
C ASP A 438 -14.15 -4.40 -2.65
N ALA A 439 -14.15 -5.19 -1.56
CA ALA A 439 -13.02 -6.03 -1.18
C ALA A 439 -12.68 -7.08 -2.26
N VAL A 440 -13.71 -7.68 -2.89
CA VAL A 440 -13.54 -8.59 -4.02
C VAL A 440 -13.15 -7.84 -5.30
N ALA A 441 -13.71 -6.65 -5.53
CA ALA A 441 -13.44 -5.82 -6.71
C ALA A 441 -11.97 -5.36 -6.80
N VAL A 442 -11.24 -5.29 -5.68
CA VAL A 442 -9.78 -5.10 -5.69
C VAL A 442 -9.06 -6.20 -6.49
N GLY A 443 -9.59 -7.43 -6.55
CA GLY A 443 -9.07 -8.50 -7.42
C GLY A 443 -9.13 -8.16 -8.91
N ALA A 444 -10.02 -7.23 -9.30
CA ALA A 444 -10.16 -6.71 -10.65
C ALA A 444 -9.68 -5.24 -10.78
N HIS A 445 -8.79 -4.76 -9.89
CA HIS A 445 -8.30 -3.36 -9.82
C HIS A 445 -7.72 -2.78 -11.13
N ARG A 446 -7.38 -3.63 -12.11
CA ARG A 446 -6.90 -3.22 -13.44
C ARG A 446 -8.03 -2.77 -14.36
N GLN A 447 -9.28 -3.07 -14.01
CA GLN A 447 -10.48 -2.64 -14.72
C GLN A 447 -10.96 -1.30 -14.14
N PRO A 448 -11.74 -0.52 -14.89
CA PRO A 448 -12.51 0.59 -14.34
C PRO A 448 -13.39 0.12 -13.17
N ASP A 449 -13.60 0.99 -12.18
CA ASP A 449 -14.29 0.68 -10.92
C ASP A 449 -15.64 -0.04 -11.10
N GLU A 450 -16.45 0.40 -12.06
CA GLU A 450 -17.75 -0.22 -12.36
C GLU A 450 -17.58 -1.66 -12.89
N ALA A 451 -16.74 -1.84 -13.90
CA ALA A 451 -16.45 -3.16 -14.47
C ALA A 451 -15.79 -4.10 -13.44
N ALA A 452 -14.96 -3.57 -12.55
CA ALA A 452 -14.35 -4.34 -11.46
C ALA A 452 -15.41 -4.85 -10.47
N ARG A 453 -16.38 -4.01 -10.09
CA ARG A 453 -17.52 -4.41 -9.25
C ARG A 453 -18.40 -5.46 -9.94
N ASP A 454 -18.59 -5.38 -11.25
CA ASP A 454 -19.34 -6.39 -12.00
C ASP A 454 -18.63 -7.75 -12.05
N VAL A 455 -17.31 -7.74 -12.21
CA VAL A 455 -16.49 -8.97 -12.09
C VAL A 455 -16.59 -9.54 -10.68
N ALA A 456 -16.49 -8.69 -9.66
CA ALA A 456 -16.58 -9.09 -8.26
C ALA A 456 -17.94 -9.69 -7.90
N TRP A 457 -19.04 -9.07 -8.33
CA TRP A 457 -20.38 -9.57 -8.09
C TRP A 457 -20.59 -10.96 -8.71
N ARG A 458 -20.09 -11.18 -9.93
CA ARG A 458 -20.12 -12.51 -10.56
C ARG A 458 -19.29 -13.54 -9.80
N ALA A 459 -18.11 -13.16 -9.30
CA ALA A 459 -17.29 -14.05 -8.48
C ALA A 459 -18.00 -14.43 -7.16
N LEU A 460 -18.62 -13.45 -6.49
CA LEU A 460 -19.42 -13.67 -5.28
C LEU A 460 -20.61 -14.60 -5.54
N ARG A 461 -21.35 -14.37 -6.63
CA ARG A 461 -22.49 -15.21 -7.01
C ARG A 461 -22.11 -16.68 -7.26
N ARG A 462 -20.94 -16.93 -7.86
CA ARG A 462 -20.44 -18.31 -8.07
C ARG A 462 -20.17 -19.05 -6.76
N LEU A 463 -19.94 -18.32 -5.65
CA LEU A 463 -19.76 -18.86 -4.31
C LEU A 463 -20.99 -18.69 -3.41
N GLY A 464 -22.12 -18.19 -3.93
CA GLY A 464 -23.35 -17.99 -3.14
C GLY A 464 -23.30 -16.82 -2.14
N LEU A 465 -22.42 -15.84 -2.37
CA LEU A 465 -22.22 -14.69 -1.47
C LEU A 465 -22.85 -13.38 -1.99
N ASP A 466 -23.61 -13.41 -3.07
CA ASP A 466 -24.18 -12.21 -3.70
C ASP A 466 -25.19 -11.48 -2.78
N ALA A 467 -25.95 -12.22 -1.96
CA ALA A 467 -26.90 -11.64 -1.01
C ALA A 467 -26.24 -10.75 0.05
N VAL A 468 -24.99 -11.03 0.42
CA VAL A 468 -24.25 -10.28 1.45
C VAL A 468 -23.30 -9.24 0.87
N ALA A 469 -23.23 -9.06 -0.45
CA ALA A 469 -22.20 -8.25 -1.12
C ALA A 469 -22.04 -6.81 -0.60
N ALA A 470 -23.12 -6.18 -0.13
CA ALA A 470 -23.10 -4.81 0.41
C ALA A 470 -22.68 -4.72 1.89
N THR A 471 -22.48 -5.85 2.56
CA THR A 471 -22.14 -5.91 3.99
C THR A 471 -20.65 -5.62 4.19
N PRO A 472 -20.26 -4.93 5.28
CA PRO A 472 -18.85 -4.79 5.66
C PRO A 472 -18.20 -6.15 5.90
N VAL A 473 -16.96 -6.34 5.44
CA VAL A 473 -16.20 -7.59 5.65
C VAL A 473 -16.08 -7.93 7.14
N GLY A 474 -15.88 -6.92 8.00
CA GLY A 474 -15.73 -7.09 9.44
C GLY A 474 -16.95 -7.72 10.14
N ALA A 475 -18.14 -7.68 9.52
CA ALA A 475 -19.35 -8.28 10.07
C ALA A 475 -19.50 -9.78 9.77
N LEU A 476 -18.67 -10.34 8.86
CA LEU A 476 -18.74 -11.76 8.52
C LEU A 476 -18.04 -12.65 9.57
N PRO A 477 -18.58 -13.85 9.83
CA PRO A 477 -17.86 -14.92 10.51
C PRO A 477 -16.55 -15.29 9.79
N ALA A 478 -15.55 -15.76 10.52
CA ALA A 478 -14.22 -16.07 9.98
C ALA A 478 -14.26 -17.04 8.78
N GLY A 479 -15.07 -18.10 8.85
CA GLY A 479 -15.23 -19.06 7.75
C GLY A 479 -15.74 -18.41 6.46
N GLN A 480 -16.72 -17.50 6.54
CA GLN A 480 -17.27 -16.80 5.38
C GLN A 480 -16.29 -15.76 4.79
N ARG A 481 -15.40 -15.18 5.61
CA ARG A 481 -14.32 -14.32 5.09
C ARG A 481 -13.38 -15.08 4.14
N ARG A 482 -13.19 -16.39 4.36
CA ARG A 482 -12.40 -17.23 3.46
C ARG A 482 -13.04 -17.38 2.08
N LEU A 483 -14.36 -17.53 2.03
CA LEU A 483 -15.10 -17.54 0.77
C LEU A 483 -14.98 -16.20 0.03
N VAL A 484 -14.97 -15.07 0.75
CA VAL A 484 -14.72 -13.74 0.17
C VAL A 484 -13.31 -13.64 -0.43
N GLU A 485 -12.30 -14.22 0.21
CA GLU A 485 -10.96 -14.27 -0.34
C GLU A 485 -10.87 -15.10 -1.63
N ILE A 486 -11.53 -16.26 -1.67
CA ILE A 486 -11.64 -17.07 -2.89
C ILE A 486 -12.36 -16.27 -3.99
N ALA A 487 -13.42 -15.54 -3.66
CA ALA A 487 -14.08 -14.64 -4.62
C ALA A 487 -13.14 -13.56 -5.15
N ARG A 488 -12.31 -12.95 -4.29
CA ARG A 488 -11.30 -11.95 -4.69
C ARG A 488 -10.26 -12.55 -5.64
N ALA A 489 -9.77 -13.77 -5.34
CA ALA A 489 -8.88 -14.49 -6.23
C ALA A 489 -9.54 -14.79 -7.58
N LEU A 490 -10.81 -15.22 -7.59
CA LEU A 490 -11.60 -15.44 -8.82
C LEU A 490 -11.84 -14.16 -9.63
N ALA A 491 -11.95 -13.00 -8.97
CA ALA A 491 -12.13 -11.70 -9.64
C ALA A 491 -10.90 -11.31 -10.48
N THR A 492 -9.72 -11.88 -10.24
CA THR A 492 -8.54 -11.74 -11.11
C THR A 492 -8.71 -12.44 -12.47
N GLN A 493 -9.79 -13.24 -12.63
CA GLN A 493 -10.09 -14.09 -13.78
C GLN A 493 -8.95 -15.08 -14.10
N PRO A 494 -8.53 -15.90 -13.13
CA PRO A 494 -7.44 -16.84 -13.33
C PRO A 494 -7.87 -17.99 -14.26
N TRP A 495 -6.89 -18.64 -14.91
CA TRP A 495 -7.09 -19.94 -15.52
C TRP A 495 -6.72 -21.08 -14.56
N LEU A 496 -5.90 -20.78 -13.54
CA LEU A 496 -5.53 -21.68 -12.45
C LEU A 496 -5.74 -21.01 -11.09
N LEU A 497 -6.53 -21.66 -10.23
CA LEU A 497 -6.76 -21.27 -8.86
C LEU A 497 -6.05 -22.22 -7.90
N ALA A 498 -5.13 -21.68 -7.10
CA ALA A 498 -4.45 -22.41 -6.03
C ALA A 498 -5.11 -22.10 -4.67
N LEU A 499 -5.60 -23.13 -4.00
CA LEU A 499 -6.31 -23.05 -2.72
C LEU A 499 -5.50 -23.74 -1.63
N ASP A 500 -5.29 -23.04 -0.53
CA ASP A 500 -4.59 -23.55 0.65
C ASP A 500 -5.61 -23.70 1.79
N GLU A 501 -5.99 -24.93 2.12
CA GLU A 501 -6.99 -25.33 3.13
C GLU A 501 -8.35 -24.60 3.08
N PRO A 502 -8.97 -24.40 1.90
CA PRO A 502 -10.14 -23.55 1.73
C PRO A 502 -11.37 -23.94 2.57
N ALA A 503 -11.45 -25.18 3.10
CA ALA A 503 -12.57 -25.65 3.90
C ALA A 503 -12.39 -25.45 5.42
N ALA A 504 -11.21 -25.05 5.88
CA ALA A 504 -10.94 -24.91 7.30
C ALA A 504 -11.75 -23.75 7.93
N GLY A 505 -12.40 -24.03 9.06
CA GLY A 505 -13.29 -23.12 9.78
C GLY A 505 -14.74 -23.07 9.27
N LEU A 506 -15.09 -23.83 8.22
CA LEU A 506 -16.45 -23.95 7.71
C LEU A 506 -17.23 -25.06 8.43
N SER A 507 -18.54 -24.82 8.63
CA SER A 507 -19.48 -25.88 9.04
C SER A 507 -19.59 -26.97 7.95
N PRO A 508 -20.07 -28.18 8.27
CA PRO A 508 -20.23 -29.24 7.28
C PRO A 508 -21.11 -28.85 6.08
N ALA A 509 -22.17 -28.07 6.30
CA ALA A 509 -23.05 -27.57 5.25
C ALA A 509 -22.37 -26.52 4.35
N GLU A 510 -21.62 -25.59 4.95
CA GLU A 510 -20.82 -24.60 4.19
C GLU A 510 -19.69 -25.28 3.40
N ARG A 511 -19.05 -26.30 3.97
CA ARG A 511 -18.02 -27.10 3.29
C ARG A 511 -18.57 -27.81 2.07
N ALA A 512 -19.74 -28.44 2.19
CA ALA A 512 -20.42 -29.07 1.05
C ALA A 512 -20.79 -28.03 -0.03
N THR A 513 -21.29 -26.86 0.38
CA THR A 513 -21.62 -25.75 -0.53
C THR A 513 -20.40 -25.26 -1.30
N LEU A 514 -19.26 -25.12 -0.61
CA LEU A 514 -17.98 -24.76 -1.23
C LEU A 514 -17.50 -25.84 -2.20
N ALA A 515 -17.54 -27.13 -1.81
CA ALA A 515 -17.13 -28.23 -2.67
C ALA A 515 -17.92 -28.24 -3.99
N ASP A 516 -19.25 -28.05 -3.90
CA ASP A 516 -20.13 -28.00 -5.07
C ASP A 516 -19.86 -26.76 -5.92
N ALA A 517 -19.53 -25.62 -5.30
CA ALA A 517 -19.10 -24.43 -6.02
C ALA A 517 -17.80 -24.69 -6.80
N LEU A 518 -16.76 -25.24 -6.15
CA LEU A 518 -15.49 -25.58 -6.78
C LEU A 518 -15.66 -26.60 -7.92
N ALA A 519 -16.53 -27.60 -7.74
CA ALA A 519 -16.87 -28.57 -8.78
C ALA A 519 -17.46 -27.88 -10.03
N ARG A 520 -18.39 -26.94 -9.85
CA ARG A 520 -18.94 -26.13 -10.96
C ARG A 520 -17.87 -25.26 -11.61
N LEU A 521 -17.00 -24.62 -10.84
CA LEU A 521 -15.89 -23.83 -11.37
C LEU A 521 -14.96 -24.68 -12.25
N ALA A 522 -14.62 -25.89 -11.79
CA ALA A 522 -13.79 -26.85 -12.53
C ALA A 522 -14.47 -27.31 -13.82
N ALA A 523 -15.77 -27.63 -13.76
CA ALA A 523 -16.57 -27.99 -14.93
C ALA A 523 -16.63 -26.85 -15.98
N ASP A 524 -16.64 -25.59 -15.54
CA ASP A 524 -16.55 -24.40 -16.41
C ASP A 524 -15.14 -24.21 -17.03
N GLY A 525 -14.19 -25.10 -16.72
CA GLY A 525 -12.84 -25.11 -17.27
C GLY A 525 -11.80 -24.32 -16.46
N LEU A 526 -12.05 -24.02 -15.18
CA LEU A 526 -11.03 -23.50 -14.27
C LEU A 526 -10.11 -24.64 -13.80
N GLY A 527 -8.80 -24.49 -13.93
CA GLY A 527 -7.87 -25.40 -13.27
C GLY A 527 -7.83 -25.12 -11.76
N ILE A 528 -7.82 -26.17 -10.94
CA ILE A 528 -7.78 -26.04 -9.47
C ILE A 528 -6.65 -26.89 -8.87
N ILE A 529 -5.74 -26.27 -8.13
CA ILE A 529 -4.83 -26.97 -7.21
C ILE A 529 -5.33 -26.68 -5.80
N VAL A 530 -5.54 -27.72 -5.00
CA VAL A 530 -6.03 -27.57 -3.63
C VAL A 530 -5.19 -28.37 -2.65
N VAL A 531 -4.70 -27.70 -1.61
CA VAL A 531 -4.12 -28.31 -0.43
C VAL A 531 -5.23 -28.49 0.59
N GLU A 532 -5.52 -29.72 0.99
CA GLU A 532 -6.52 -30.03 2.01
C GLU A 532 -6.20 -31.35 2.72
N HIS A 533 -6.79 -31.53 3.89
CA HIS A 533 -6.75 -32.79 4.64
C HIS A 533 -8.08 -33.55 4.57
N ASP A 534 -9.19 -32.89 4.20
CA ASP A 534 -10.50 -33.52 4.03
C ASP A 534 -10.59 -34.25 2.67
N LEU A 535 -10.46 -35.57 2.70
CA LEU A 535 -10.50 -36.42 1.50
C LEU A 535 -11.89 -36.48 0.84
N ASP A 536 -12.97 -36.27 1.57
CA ASP A 536 -14.34 -36.31 1.02
C ASP A 536 -14.70 -34.99 0.34
N PHE A 537 -14.24 -33.87 0.90
CA PHE A 537 -14.27 -32.57 0.23
C PHE A 537 -13.53 -32.61 -1.12
N LEU A 538 -12.30 -33.13 -1.12
CA LEU A 538 -11.47 -33.24 -2.32
C LEU A 538 -12.08 -34.16 -3.39
N ALA A 539 -12.70 -35.26 -2.98
CA ALA A 539 -13.29 -36.24 -3.90
C ALA A 539 -14.43 -35.68 -4.76
N ARG A 540 -15.04 -34.56 -4.36
CA ARG A 540 -16.12 -33.91 -5.11
C ARG A 540 -15.68 -33.30 -6.44
N PHE A 541 -14.41 -32.90 -6.57
CA PHE A 541 -13.93 -32.17 -7.75
C PHE A 541 -12.50 -32.46 -8.19
N CYS A 542 -11.67 -33.15 -7.40
CA CYS A 542 -10.29 -33.50 -7.78
C CYS A 542 -10.22 -34.79 -8.60
N ALA A 543 -9.66 -34.71 -9.80
CA ALA A 543 -9.42 -35.87 -10.67
C ALA A 543 -8.12 -36.60 -10.30
N ARG A 544 -7.09 -35.86 -9.90
CA ARG A 544 -5.76 -36.38 -9.55
C ARG A 544 -5.37 -35.90 -8.15
N GLY A 545 -4.42 -36.60 -7.54
CA GLY A 545 -3.75 -36.08 -6.37
C GLY A 545 -2.31 -36.55 -6.24
N ILE A 546 -1.56 -35.79 -5.44
CA ILE A 546 -0.23 -36.15 -4.96
C ILE A 546 -0.24 -36.14 -3.44
N CYS A 547 0.45 -37.11 -2.84
CA CYS A 547 0.71 -37.11 -1.40
C CYS A 547 2.17 -36.73 -1.15
N LEU A 548 2.36 -35.70 -0.33
CA LEU A 548 3.66 -35.28 0.14
C LEU A 548 3.92 -35.81 1.55
N ASP A 549 5.11 -36.34 1.78
CA ASP A 549 5.63 -36.63 3.11
C ASP A 549 7.11 -36.21 3.19
N ARG A 550 7.48 -35.54 4.28
CA ARG A 550 8.84 -35.00 4.52
C ARG A 550 9.48 -34.33 3.29
N GLY A 551 8.71 -33.52 2.57
CA GLY A 551 9.14 -32.77 1.41
C GLY A 551 9.18 -33.53 0.07
N ARG A 552 8.89 -34.84 0.04
CA ARG A 552 8.92 -35.68 -1.16
C ARG A 552 7.53 -36.15 -1.56
N VAL A 553 7.33 -36.39 -2.86
CA VAL A 553 6.11 -37.05 -3.35
C VAL A 553 6.23 -38.55 -3.08
N ILE A 554 5.36 -39.07 -2.21
CA ILE A 554 5.32 -40.51 -1.88
C ILE A 554 4.32 -41.28 -2.74
N ALA A 555 3.31 -40.59 -3.29
CA ALA A 555 2.32 -41.18 -4.18
C ALA A 555 1.74 -40.12 -5.13
N ALA A 556 1.46 -40.50 -6.38
CA ALA A 556 0.82 -39.66 -7.39
C ALA A 556 -0.09 -40.52 -8.27
N ALA A 557 -1.41 -40.29 -8.20
CA ALA A 557 -2.39 -41.16 -8.84
C ALA A 557 -3.71 -40.41 -9.14
N PRO A 558 -4.64 -41.00 -9.92
CA PRO A 558 -6.04 -40.58 -9.90
C PRO A 558 -6.55 -40.52 -8.45
N PHE A 559 -7.31 -39.48 -8.09
CA PHE A 559 -7.62 -39.21 -6.67
C PHE A 559 -8.37 -40.36 -5.98
N ALA A 560 -9.24 -41.05 -6.71
CA ALA A 560 -9.95 -42.24 -6.22
C ALA A 560 -9.01 -43.40 -5.84
N ALA A 561 -7.90 -43.58 -6.55
CA ALA A 561 -6.88 -44.57 -6.24
C ALA A 561 -5.96 -44.10 -5.11
N LEU A 562 -5.57 -42.81 -5.12
CA LEU A 562 -4.70 -42.21 -4.10
C LEU A 562 -5.26 -42.37 -2.67
N ARG A 563 -6.58 -42.24 -2.51
CA ARG A 563 -7.26 -42.41 -1.21
C ARG A 563 -7.11 -43.81 -0.61
N ARG A 564 -6.81 -44.82 -1.44
CA ARG A 564 -6.66 -46.22 -1.05
C ARG A 564 -5.20 -46.68 -1.06
N ASP A 565 -4.28 -45.77 -1.36
CA ASP A 565 -2.86 -46.08 -1.47
C ASP A 565 -2.27 -46.38 -0.08
N PRO A 566 -1.64 -47.54 0.13
CA PRO A 566 -1.05 -47.90 1.42
C PRO A 566 0.01 -46.92 1.92
N ALA A 567 0.80 -46.31 1.03
CA ALA A 567 1.82 -45.34 1.42
C ALA A 567 1.17 -44.05 1.94
N VAL A 568 0.06 -43.63 1.34
CA VAL A 568 -0.73 -42.47 1.80
C VAL A 568 -1.33 -42.76 3.17
N LEU A 569 -1.97 -43.92 3.33
CA LEU A 569 -2.56 -44.31 4.62
C LEU A 569 -1.49 -44.40 5.72
N ALA A 570 -0.33 -44.99 5.44
CA ALA A 570 0.79 -45.07 6.38
C ALA A 570 1.31 -43.69 6.80
N ALA A 571 1.45 -42.75 5.86
CA ALA A 571 1.90 -41.39 6.15
C ALA A 571 0.94 -40.63 7.07
N TYR A 572 -0.38 -40.85 6.95
CA TYR A 572 -1.38 -40.24 7.83
C TYR A 572 -1.50 -40.91 9.20
N VAL A 573 -1.01 -42.14 9.36
CA VAL A 573 -1.10 -42.93 10.60
C VAL A 573 0.17 -42.78 11.49
N GLY A 574 1.30 -42.34 10.95
CA GLY A 574 2.59 -42.30 11.64
C GLY A 574 2.78 -41.16 12.67
N ASP A 575 2.47 -41.46 13.94
CA ASP A 575 3.21 -41.15 15.20
C ASP A 575 2.30 -41.41 16.44
N ARG A 576 1.72 -42.62 16.51
CA ARG A 576 1.19 -43.22 17.74
C ARG A 576 1.82 -44.60 17.90
N ALA A 577 3.11 -44.64 18.19
CA ALA A 577 3.83 -45.82 18.67
C ALA A 577 4.74 -45.40 19.81
#